data_AF-A0A382NQJ0-F1
#
_entry.id   AF-A0A382NQJ0-F1
#
_cell.length_a   1.000
_cell.length_b   1.000
_cell.length_c   1.000
_cell.angle_alpha   90.00
_cell.angle_beta   90.00
_cell.angle_gamma   90.00
#
_symmetry.space_group_name_H-M   'P 1'
#
loop_
_entity.id
_entity.type
_entity.pdbx_description
1 polymer ?
#
loop_
_entity_poly.entity_id
_entity_poly.type
_entity_poly.pdbx_seq_one_letter_code
_entity_poly.pdbx_strand_id
1 'polypeptide(L)'
;YPGFPTDLQAQWMALMMRAKGNSIITEEIYCDRFTHIAELSRFGAHIELKNNKAYVQGNDVLKGAPVMSTDIRASASLILAALSAEGRSSISRIYHIDRGYEKIERKFANLNADIIRIKD
;
A
#
# COMPACT_ATOMS: atom_id res chain seq x y z
N TYR A 1 -17.82 13.45 -1.71
CA TYR A 1 -17.21 14.47 -2.59
C TYR A 1 -17.76 15.83 -2.19
N PRO A 2 -16.99 16.94 -2.13
CA PRO A 2 -15.67 17.23 -2.72
C PRO A 2 -14.45 17.02 -1.81
N GLY A 3 -14.63 16.46 -0.62
CA GLY A 3 -13.51 16.13 0.28
C GLY A 3 -12.60 15.01 -0.21
N PHE A 4 -11.65 14.62 0.65
CA PHE A 4 -10.68 13.57 0.35
C PHE A 4 -11.38 12.23 -0.01
N PRO A 5 -11.01 11.59 -1.14
CA PRO A 5 -11.65 10.35 -1.55
C PRO A 5 -11.11 9.17 -0.75
N THR A 6 -12.00 8.43 -0.08
CA THR A 6 -11.69 7.16 0.62
C THR A 6 -10.94 6.15 -0.26
N ASP A 7 -11.11 6.20 -1.58
CA ASP A 7 -10.42 5.32 -2.53
C ASP A 7 -8.90 5.56 -2.65
N LEU A 8 -8.41 6.72 -2.21
CA LEU A 8 -6.97 7.05 -2.17
C LEU A 8 -6.34 6.85 -0.80
N GLN A 9 -7.12 6.46 0.21
CA GLN A 9 -6.68 6.34 1.59
C GLN A 9 -5.51 5.35 1.74
N ALA A 10 -5.60 4.16 1.14
CA ALA A 10 -4.58 3.12 1.26
C ALA A 10 -3.24 3.55 0.63
N GLN A 11 -3.28 4.16 -0.54
CA GLN A 11 -2.09 4.65 -1.24
C GLN A 11 -1.43 5.80 -0.47
N TRP A 12 -2.23 6.68 0.14
CA TRP A 12 -1.72 7.72 1.03
C TRP A 12 -1.08 7.13 2.29
N MET A 13 -1.66 6.09 2.89
CA MET A 13 -1.04 5.40 4.01
C MET A 13 0.37 4.92 3.66
N ALA A 14 0.55 4.30 2.48
CA ALA A 14 1.88 3.87 2.05
C ALA A 14 2.88 5.02 1.90
N LEU A 15 2.44 6.17 1.42
CA LEU A 15 3.27 7.38 1.37
C LEU A 15 3.60 7.91 2.78
N MET A 16 2.65 7.88 3.71
CA MET A 16 2.87 8.34 5.09
C MET A 16 3.90 7.53 5.86
N MET A 17 4.06 6.23 5.57
CA MET A 17 5.13 5.42 6.18
C MET A 17 6.53 5.99 5.89
N ARG A 18 6.70 6.69 4.75
CA ARG A 18 7.97 7.31 4.34
C ARG A 18 8.06 8.80 4.67
N ALA A 19 6.97 9.43 5.08
CA ALA A 19 6.96 10.85 5.44
C ALA A 19 7.73 11.11 6.73
N LYS A 20 8.25 12.32 6.91
CA LYS A 20 8.92 12.72 8.16
C LYS A 20 7.87 13.03 9.23
N GLY A 21 7.81 12.22 10.29
CA GLY A 21 6.94 12.42 11.44
C GLY A 21 5.73 11.49 11.47
N ASN A 22 4.84 11.71 12.44
CA ASN A 22 3.66 10.85 12.64
C ASN A 22 2.44 11.45 11.95
N SER A 23 1.60 10.57 11.41
CA SER A 23 0.39 10.92 10.68
C SER A 23 -0.82 10.17 11.22
N ILE A 24 -2.01 10.74 11.04
CA ILE A 24 -3.27 10.10 11.40
C ILE A 24 -4.17 10.09 10.17
N ILE A 25 -4.63 8.91 9.79
CA ILE A 25 -5.62 8.72 8.73
C ILE A 25 -6.94 8.36 9.40
N THR A 26 -7.98 9.15 9.17
CA THR A 26 -9.34 8.90 9.67
C THR A 26 -10.23 8.52 8.50
N GLU A 27 -10.93 7.39 8.60
CA GLU A 27 -11.87 6.91 7.59
C GLU A 27 -13.31 7.07 8.11
N GLU A 28 -14.13 7.84 7.40
CA GLU A 28 -15.51 8.15 7.84
C GLU A 28 -16.58 7.50 6.96
N ILE A 29 -16.22 6.99 5.78
CA ILE A 29 -17.15 6.39 4.82
C ILE A 29 -17.19 4.88 4.99
N TYR A 30 -16.02 4.24 5.09
CA TYR A 30 -15.89 2.79 5.24
C TYR A 30 -14.96 2.45 6.40
N CYS A 31 -15.46 2.53 7.65
CA CYS A 31 -14.63 2.40 8.85
C CYS A 31 -13.78 1.12 8.92
N ASP A 32 -14.19 0.04 8.24
CA ASP A 32 -13.47 -1.24 8.19
C ASP A 32 -12.43 -1.34 7.06
N ARG A 33 -12.20 -0.25 6.31
CA ARG A 33 -11.31 -0.20 5.13
C ARG A 33 -9.83 -0.09 5.50
N PHE A 34 -9.36 -0.96 6.39
CA PHE A 34 -7.97 -1.00 6.87
C PHE A 34 -7.31 -2.38 6.74
N THR A 35 -7.89 -3.27 5.93
CA THR A 35 -7.40 -4.62 5.66
C THR A 35 -5.95 -4.68 5.18
N HIS A 36 -5.47 -3.64 4.51
CA HIS A 36 -4.10 -3.50 4.01
C HIS A 36 -3.05 -3.27 5.09
N ILE A 37 -3.43 -2.84 6.30
CA ILE A 37 -2.48 -2.56 7.39
C ILE A 37 -1.63 -3.79 7.70
N ALA A 38 -2.25 -4.97 7.80
CA ALA A 38 -1.54 -6.21 8.13
C ALA A 38 -0.44 -6.53 7.11
N GLU A 39 -0.69 -6.30 5.81
CA GLU A 39 0.27 -6.54 4.75
C GLU A 39 1.34 -5.44 4.68
N LEU A 40 0.98 -4.17 4.94
CA LEU A 40 1.95 -3.08 5.06
C LEU A 40 2.90 -3.27 6.24
N SER A 41 2.42 -3.76 7.38
CA SER A 41 3.25 -4.08 8.54
C SER A 41 4.30 -5.16 8.25
N ARG A 42 4.09 -6.02 7.23
CA ARG A 42 5.11 -7.00 6.81
C ARG A 42 6.35 -6.35 6.20
N PHE A 43 6.23 -5.12 5.70
CA PHE A 43 7.38 -4.31 5.27
C PHE A 43 8.12 -3.66 6.45
N GLY A 44 7.68 -3.88 7.69
CA GLY A 44 8.22 -3.23 8.89
C GLY A 44 7.55 -1.89 9.22
N ALA A 45 6.39 -1.60 8.62
CA ALA A 45 5.66 -0.37 8.88
C ALA A 45 5.00 -0.35 10.27
N HIS A 46 5.13 0.76 10.98
CA HIS A 46 4.54 0.96 12.31
C HIS A 46 3.19 1.68 12.20
N ILE A 47 2.12 0.88 12.23
CA ILE A 47 0.75 1.38 12.07
C ILE A 47 -0.13 0.83 13.18
N GLU A 48 -0.75 1.71 13.95
CA GLU A 48 -1.72 1.34 14.98
C GLU A 48 -3.14 1.72 14.55
N LEU A 49 -4.06 0.76 14.53
CA LEU A 49 -5.47 1.00 14.23
C LEU A 49 -6.27 1.12 15.53
N LYS A 50 -6.98 2.24 15.71
CA LYS A 50 -7.96 2.43 16.80
C LYS A 50 -9.27 2.91 16.20
N ASN A 51 -10.30 2.07 16.27
CA ASN A 51 -11.59 2.30 15.63
C ASN A 51 -11.39 2.59 14.14
N ASN A 52 -11.80 3.77 13.68
CA ASN A 52 -11.68 4.23 12.30
C ASN A 52 -10.45 5.11 12.03
N LYS A 53 -9.47 5.11 12.94
CA LYS A 53 -8.25 5.93 12.86
C LYS A 53 -7.01 5.05 12.82
N ALA A 54 -6.21 5.22 11.77
CA ALA A 54 -4.88 4.62 11.67
C ALA A 54 -3.82 5.67 12.02
N TYR A 55 -3.01 5.38 13.04
CA TYR A 55 -1.84 6.15 13.43
C TYR A 55 -0.63 5.56 12.73
N VAL A 56 -0.01 6.33 11.85
CA VAL A 56 1.13 5.89 11.03
C VAL A 56 2.36 6.62 11.54
N GLN A 57 3.34 5.88 12.02
CA GLN A 57 4.66 6.43 12.27
C GLN A 57 5.42 6.46 10.94
N GLY A 58 5.91 7.64 10.57
CA GLY A 58 6.68 7.82 9.35
C GLY A 58 8.17 7.59 9.55
N ASN A 59 8.93 7.82 8.48
CA ASN A 59 10.37 7.62 8.39
C ASN A 59 10.80 6.15 8.59
N ASP A 60 9.91 5.21 8.27
CA ASP A 60 10.19 3.79 8.34
C ASP A 60 11.15 3.37 7.21
N VAL A 61 12.18 2.62 7.56
CA VAL A 61 13.01 1.90 6.60
C VAL A 61 12.30 0.60 6.25
N LEU A 62 11.50 0.65 5.18
CA LEU A 62 10.73 -0.49 4.71
C LEU A 62 11.65 -1.59 4.18
N LYS A 63 11.36 -2.85 4.50
CA LYS A 63 12.08 -4.04 4.03
C LYS A 63 11.18 -4.88 3.14
N GLY A 64 11.73 -5.38 2.05
CA GLY A 64 11.00 -6.21 1.11
C GLY A 64 10.47 -7.47 1.76
N ALA A 65 9.22 -7.81 1.45
CA ALA A 65 8.51 -8.94 2.06
C ALA A 65 7.57 -9.61 1.03
N PRO A 66 7.23 -10.90 1.24
CA PRO A 66 6.13 -11.52 0.54
C PRO A 66 4.81 -11.03 1.13
N VAL A 67 3.94 -10.48 0.29
CA VAL A 67 2.64 -9.91 0.69
C VAL A 67 1.51 -10.37 -0.23
N MET A 68 0.27 -10.24 0.24
CA MET A 68 -0.93 -10.68 -0.49
C MET A 68 -1.88 -9.52 -0.78
N SER A 69 -2.27 -9.39 -2.04
CA SER A 69 -3.32 -8.49 -2.49
C SER A 69 -4.69 -8.91 -1.92
N THR A 70 -5.42 -7.96 -1.31
CA THR A 70 -6.74 -8.18 -0.66
C THR A 70 -7.91 -7.50 -1.37
N ASP A 71 -7.66 -6.38 -2.03
CA ASP A 71 -8.64 -5.61 -2.82
C ASP A 71 -7.92 -4.64 -3.77
N ILE A 72 -8.67 -3.95 -4.63
CA ILE A 72 -8.08 -3.08 -5.66
C ILE A 72 -7.22 -1.97 -5.07
N ARG A 73 -7.69 -1.28 -4.01
CA ARG A 73 -7.03 -0.08 -3.46
C ARG A 73 -5.87 -0.47 -2.55
N ALA A 74 -6.07 -1.47 -1.70
CA ALA A 74 -5.01 -2.08 -0.90
C ALA A 74 -3.85 -2.54 -1.77
N SER A 75 -4.12 -3.17 -2.91
CA SER A 75 -3.04 -3.69 -3.75
C SER A 75 -2.17 -2.60 -4.36
N ALA A 76 -2.76 -1.43 -4.68
CA ALA A 76 -2.00 -0.29 -5.14
C ALA A 76 -1.05 0.22 -4.05
N SER A 77 -1.48 0.24 -2.78
CA SER A 77 -0.60 0.64 -1.68
C SER A 77 0.55 -0.34 -1.46
N LEU A 78 0.32 -1.65 -1.63
CA LEU A 78 1.39 -2.67 -1.56
C LEU A 78 2.44 -2.50 -2.66
N ILE A 79 2.04 -2.13 -3.88
CA ILE A 79 2.99 -1.82 -4.96
C ILE A 79 3.87 -0.62 -4.57
N LEU A 80 3.26 0.46 -4.07
CA LEU A 80 3.99 1.65 -3.64
C LEU A 80 4.96 1.35 -2.47
N ALA A 81 4.50 0.58 -1.48
CA ALA A 81 5.33 0.14 -0.37
C ALA A 81 6.52 -0.70 -0.87
N ALA A 82 6.26 -1.69 -1.73
CA ALA A 82 7.29 -2.56 -2.30
C ALA A 82 8.34 -1.80 -3.12
N LEU A 83 7.93 -0.81 -3.92
CA LEU A 83 8.85 0.02 -4.70
C LEU A 83 9.74 0.94 -3.86
N SER A 84 9.31 1.25 -2.63
CA SER A 84 10.09 2.08 -1.70
C SER A 84 10.86 1.25 -0.66
N ALA A 85 10.65 -0.06 -0.61
CA ALA A 85 11.28 -0.96 0.33
C ALA A 85 12.68 -1.40 -0.14
N GLU A 86 13.57 -1.65 0.81
CA GLU A 86 14.89 -2.22 0.54
C GLU A 86 14.81 -3.73 0.36
N GLY A 87 15.49 -4.25 -0.66
CA GLY A 87 15.49 -5.67 -0.98
C GLY A 87 14.36 -6.06 -1.95
N ARG A 88 13.93 -7.32 -1.90
CA ARG A 88 12.97 -7.88 -2.85
C ARG A 88 11.62 -8.13 -2.18
N SER A 89 10.56 -7.73 -2.86
CA SER A 89 9.18 -7.99 -2.45
C SER A 89 8.48 -8.86 -3.49
N SER A 90 7.49 -9.64 -3.05
CA SER A 90 6.63 -10.41 -3.96
C SER A 90 5.18 -10.20 -3.58
N ILE A 91 4.36 -9.80 -4.55
CA ILE A 91 2.93 -9.54 -4.32
C ILE A 91 2.13 -10.66 -4.98
N SER A 92 1.45 -11.46 -4.17
CA SER A 92 0.60 -12.57 -4.61
C SER A 92 -0.87 -12.17 -4.71
N ARG A 93 -1.69 -13.02 -5.33
CA ARG A 93 -3.15 -12.79 -5.54
C ARG A 93 -3.47 -11.54 -6.37
N ILE A 94 -2.66 -11.28 -7.39
CA ILE A 94 -2.71 -10.07 -8.23
C ILE A 94 -4.02 -9.84 -9.01
N TYR A 95 -5.00 -10.75 -8.95
CA TYR A 95 -6.28 -10.60 -9.64
C TYR A 95 -7.04 -9.32 -9.24
N HIS A 96 -6.89 -8.84 -7.99
CA HIS A 96 -7.49 -7.56 -7.61
C HIS A 96 -6.79 -6.36 -8.26
N ILE A 97 -5.47 -6.44 -8.47
CA ILE A 97 -4.71 -5.40 -9.16
C ILE A 97 -5.23 -5.29 -10.60
N ASP A 98 -5.35 -6.44 -11.28
CA ASP A 98 -5.76 -6.49 -12.68
C ASP A 98 -7.17 -5.92 -12.92
N ARG A 99 -8.06 -6.04 -11.92
CA ARG A 99 -9.41 -5.46 -11.98
C ARG A 99 -9.43 -3.93 -11.94
N GLY A 100 -8.40 -3.29 -11.40
CA GLY A 100 -8.35 -1.84 -11.24
C GLY A 100 -7.29 -1.12 -12.06
N TYR A 101 -6.22 -1.82 -12.44
CA TYR A 101 -5.06 -1.22 -13.09
C TYR A 101 -4.58 -2.09 -14.23
N GLU A 102 -4.85 -1.64 -15.46
CA GLU A 102 -4.36 -2.34 -16.64
C GLU A 102 -2.83 -2.25 -16.73
N LYS A 103 -2.17 -3.42 -16.79
CA LYS A 103 -0.72 -3.60 -17.02
C LYS A 103 0.12 -2.67 -16.16
N ILE A 104 -0.20 -2.60 -14.87
CA ILE A 104 0.45 -1.68 -13.94
C ILE A 104 1.96 -1.87 -13.86
N GLU A 105 2.43 -3.12 -13.99
CA GLU A 105 3.84 -3.47 -14.02
C GLU A 105 4.55 -2.79 -15.18
N ARG A 106 3.92 -2.73 -16.36
CA ARG A 106 4.51 -2.07 -17.54
C ARG A 106 4.57 -0.56 -17.37
N LYS A 107 3.54 0.03 -16.76
CA LYS A 107 3.48 1.47 -16.49
C LYS A 107 4.60 1.88 -15.52
N PHE A 108 4.83 1.11 -14.46
CA PHE A 108 5.93 1.36 -13.54
C PHE A 108 7.30 1.05 -14.15
N ALA A 109 7.44 -0.03 -14.93
CA ALA A 109 8.68 -0.33 -15.64
C ALA A 109 9.07 0.80 -16.62
N ASN A 110 8.10 1.43 -17.29
CA ASN A 110 8.34 2.61 -18.12
C ASN A 110 8.82 3.84 -17.33
N LEU A 111 8.65 3.85 -16.01
CA LEU A 111 9.22 4.84 -15.09
C LEU A 111 10.54 4.37 -14.46
N ASN A 112 11.15 3.31 -15.00
CA ASN A 112 12.37 2.65 -14.52
C ASN A 112 12.24 1.96 -13.15
N ALA A 113 11.03 1.60 -12.73
CA ALA A 113 10.85 0.74 -11.57
C ALA A 113 11.33 -0.68 -11.88
N ASP A 114 12.09 -1.29 -10.97
CA ASP A 114 12.44 -2.72 -11.03
C ASP A 114 11.25 -3.57 -10.59
N ILE A 115 10.34 -3.81 -11.53
CA ILE A 115 9.12 -4.60 -11.32
C ILE A 115 8.89 -5.52 -12.50
N ILE A 116 8.65 -6.80 -12.20
CA ILE A 116 8.38 -7.82 -13.19
C ILE A 116 7.15 -8.63 -12.77
N ARG A 117 6.34 -9.00 -13.75
CA ARG A 117 5.25 -9.95 -13.53
C ARG A 117 5.74 -11.35 -13.88
N ILE A 118 5.67 -12.24 -12.89
CA ILE A 118 6.01 -13.65 -13.04
C ILE A 118 4.70 -14.40 -13.31
N LYS A 119 4.72 -15.30 -14.30
CA LYS A 119 3.68 -16.31 -14.46
C LYS A 119 4.20 -17.57 -13.76
N ASP A 120 3.42 -18.06 -12.81
CA ASP A 120 3.55 -19.46 -12.38
C ASP A 120 3.07 -20.40 -13.49
#